data_AF-A0A537U3U7-F1
#
_entry.id   AF-A0A537U3U7-F1
#
_cell.length_a   1.000
_cell.length_b   1.000
_cell.length_c   1.000
_cell.angle_alpha   90.00
_cell.angle_beta   90.00
_cell.angle_gamma   90.00
#
_symmetry.space_group_name_H-M   'P 1'
#
loop_
_entity.id
_entity.type
_entity.pdbx_description
1 polymer ?
#
loop_
_entity_poly.entity_id
_entity_poly.type
_entity_poly.pdbx_seq_one_letter_code
_entity_poly.pdbx_strand_id
1 'polypeptide(L)' 'MRHGKVHRKLNRTAEHRRAMFANMCAALIKHEQIVTTLPKAKELRP' A
#
# COMPACT_ATOMS: atom_id res chain seq x y z
N MET A 1 -16.54 -2.20 -15.85
CA MET A 1 -15.34 -1.61 -16.49
C MET A 1 -14.64 -0.68 -15.51
N ARG A 2 -13.31 -0.72 -15.42
CA ARG A 2 -12.51 0.12 -14.51
C ARG A 2 -11.55 1.01 -15.32
N HIS A 3 -12.10 1.94 -16.10
CA HIS A 3 -11.31 2.82 -16.97
C HIS A 3 -10.65 3.94 -16.16
N GLY A 4 -9.36 4.20 -16.43
CA GLY A 4 -8.59 5.32 -15.86
C GLY A 4 -8.26 5.22 -14.36
N LYS A 5 -8.57 4.12 -13.66
CA LYS A 5 -8.31 4.01 -12.22
C LYS A 5 -6.99 3.30 -11.92
N VAL A 6 -6.05 4.01 -11.28
CA VAL A 6 -4.68 3.53 -11.04
C VAL A 6 -4.55 2.66 -9.78
N HIS A 7 -5.15 3.07 -8.65
CA HIS A 7 -4.89 2.44 -7.33
C HIS A 7 -5.64 1.14 -7.04
N ARG A 8 -5.03 0.12 -6.43
CA ARG A 8 -5.73 -1.13 -6.08
C ARG A 8 -6.61 -0.99 -4.84
N LYS A 9 -7.78 -1.66 -4.82
CA LYS A 9 -8.68 -1.68 -3.64
C LYS A 9 -8.17 -2.56 -2.48
N LEU A 10 -7.32 -3.55 -2.77
CA LEU A 10 -6.70 -4.47 -1.79
C LEU A 10 -7.70 -5.14 -0.83
N ASN A 11 -8.95 -5.31 -1.27
CA ASN A 11 -10.08 -5.83 -0.48
C ASN A 11 -10.22 -5.16 0.90
N ARG A 12 -10.00 -3.85 0.97
CA ARG A 12 -10.05 -3.03 2.20
C ARG A 12 -10.84 -1.75 1.97
N THR A 13 -11.36 -1.15 3.04
CA THR A 13 -11.96 0.19 3.00
C THR A 13 -10.89 1.26 2.74
N ALA A 14 -11.30 2.48 2.39
CA ALA A 14 -10.36 3.57 2.16
C ALA A 14 -9.56 3.94 3.42
N GLU A 15 -10.24 4.00 4.56
CA GLU A 15 -9.65 4.27 5.88
C GLU A 15 -8.60 3.24 6.25
N HIS A 16 -8.93 1.95 6.11
CA HIS A 16 -7.98 0.87 6.40
C HIS A 16 -6.76 0.98 5.48
N ARG A 17 -6.93 1.25 4.18
CA ARG A 17 -5.79 1.42 3.26
C ARG A 17 -4.88 2.58 3.70
N ARG A 18 -5.46 3.71 4.10
CA ARG A 18 -4.68 4.87 4.57
C ARG A 18 -3.83 4.51 5.79
N ALA A 19 -4.43 3.88 6.80
CA ALA A 19 -3.72 3.44 8.00
C ALA A 19 -2.66 2.36 7.69
N MET A 20 -3.00 1.38 6.86
CA MET A 20 -2.08 0.31 6.46
C MET A 20 -0.85 0.85 5.75
N PHE A 21 -1.02 1.77 4.79
CA PHE A 21 0.12 2.35 4.07
C PHE A 21 0.96 3.28 4.96
N ALA A 22 0.34 4.04 5.86
CA ALA A 22 1.09 4.84 6.84
C ALA A 22 2.02 3.97 7.70
N ASN A 23 1.50 2.85 8.22
CA ASN A 23 2.28 1.89 8.99
C ASN A 23 3.38 1.22 8.16
N MET A 24 3.09 0.87 6.91
CA MET A 24 4.09 0.28 6.01
C MET A 24 5.21 1.27 5.66
N CYS A 25 4.90 2.54 5.42
CA CYS A 25 5.91 3.59 5.22
C CYS A 25 6.79 3.75 6.46
N ALA A 26 6.20 3.83 7.65
CA ALA A 26 6.94 3.95 8.90
C ALA A 26 7.86 2.74 9.15
N ALA A 27 7.37 1.53 8.89
CA ALA A 27 8.17 0.31 8.99
C ALA A 27 9.32 0.28 7.97
N LEU A 28 9.08 0.72 6.73
CA LEU A 28 10.12 0.80 5.69
C LEU A 28 11.22 1.79 6.06
N ILE A 29 10.87 2.95 6.61
CA ILE A 29 11.86 3.93 7.09
C ILE A 29 12.65 3.37 8.27
N LYS A 30 11.97 2.71 9.22
CA LYS A 30 12.61 2.18 10.43
C LYS A 30 13.55 1.00 10.16
N HIS A 31 13.17 0.11 9.25
CA HIS A 31 13.85 -1.15 9.03
C HIS A 31 14.63 -1.21 7.72
N GLU A 32 14.58 -0.13 6.91
CA GLU A 32 15.21 0.03 5.58
C GLU A 32 14.73 -0.97 4.50
N GLN A 33 14.15 -2.10 4.92
CA GLN A 33 13.59 -3.12 4.08
C GLN A 33 12.42 -3.80 4.80
N ILE A 34 11.34 -4.08 4.06
CA ILE A 34 10.20 -4.87 4.56
C ILE A 34 9.79 -5.92 3.53
N VAL A 35 9.33 -7.07 4.00
CA VAL A 35 8.72 -8.10 3.16
C VAL A 35 7.21 -7.92 3.17
N THR A 36 6.60 -7.81 2.00
CA THR A 36 5.15 -7.67 1.84
C THR A 36 4.68 -8.30 0.54
N THR A 37 3.37 -8.30 0.29
CA THR A 37 2.85 -8.87 -0.96
C THR A 37 3.14 -7.96 -2.15
N LEU A 38 3.38 -8.55 -3.32
CA LEU A 38 3.66 -7.83 -4.56
C LEU A 38 2.71 -6.65 -4.84
N PRO A 39 1.36 -6.80 -4.77
CA PRO A 39 0.47 -5.67 -5.02
C PRO A 39 0.61 -4.55 -3.98
N LYS A 40 0.88 -4.86 -2.70
CA LYS A 40 1.07 -3.83 -1.67
C LYS A 40 2.39 -3.09 -1.88
N ALA A 41 3.47 -3.80 -2.22
CA ALA A 41 4.76 -3.20 -2.53
C ALA A 41 4.66 -2.26 -3.75
N LYS A 42 3.93 -2.66 -4.80
CA LYS A 42 3.74 -1.83 -5.99
C LYS A 42 2.99 -0.53 -5.70
N GLU A 43 2.05 -0.54 -4.77
CA GLU A 43 1.25 0.64 -4.36
C GLU A 43 1.94 1.51 -3.30
N LEU A 44 2.93 0.97 -2.57
CA LEU A 44 3.69 1.72 -1.57
C LEU A 44 4.73 2.67 -2.20
N ARG A 45 5.15 2.39 -3.43
CA ARG A 45 6.08 3.24 -4.19
C ARG A 45 5.38 4.54 -4.61
N PRO A 46 6.12 5.67 -4.68
CA PRO A 46 5.59 6.95 -5.16
C PRO A 46 5.06 6.86 -6.59
#